data_AF-A0A645JCG2-F1
#
_entry.id   AF-A0A645JCG2-F1
#
_cell.length_a   1.000
_cell.length_b   1.000
_cell.length_c   1.000
_cell.angle_alpha   90.00
_cell.angle_beta   90.00
_cell.angle_gamma   90.00
#
_symmetry.space_group_name_H-M   'P 1'
#
loop_
_entity.id
_entity.type
_entity.pdbx_description
1 polymer ?
#
loop_
_entity_poly.entity_id
_entity_poly.type
_entity_poly.pdbx_seq_one_letter_code
_entity_poly.pdbx_strand_id
1 'polypeptide(L)'
;MMYPSHYANGTYGVAVPDADPYNTLLQGAKDAVLRNENLETPAQIRPWIQSFTASWVKGYIKYGPEQVKAQIKALNDAGIEEYLLWSASNNYDIK
;
A
#
# COMPACT_ATOMS: atom_id res chain seq x y z
N MET A 1 -2.11 3.99 -7.28
CA MET A 1 -1.77 2.59 -6.96
C MET A 1 -0.70 2.64 -5.89
N MET A 2 -0.83 1.87 -4.82
CA MET A 2 0.11 1.86 -3.70
C MET A 2 0.66 0.43 -3.56
N TYR A 3 1.73 0.13 -4.29
CA TYR A 3 2.40 -1.17 -4.23
C TYR A 3 3.75 -0.98 -3.55
N PRO A 4 3.94 -1.48 -2.31
CA PRO A 4 5.21 -1.33 -1.59
C PRO A 4 6.44 -1.73 -2.43
N SER A 5 6.32 -2.77 -3.27
CA SER A 5 7.37 -3.22 -4.19
C SER A 5 7.82 -2.20 -5.25
N HIS A 6 7.04 -1.14 -5.50
CA HIS A 6 7.30 -0.15 -6.55
C HIS A 6 7.84 1.18 -6.00
N TYR A 7 8.00 1.29 -4.67
CA TYR A 7 8.68 2.43 -4.05
C TYR A 7 10.19 2.16 -4.02
N ALA A 8 10.99 3.19 -4.28
CA ALA A 8 12.44 3.09 -4.17
C ALA A 8 12.85 2.90 -2.70
N ASN A 9 13.92 2.15 -2.45
CA ASN A 9 14.47 1.99 -1.10
C ASN A 9 14.80 3.36 -0.48
N GLY A 10 14.42 3.54 0.79
CA GLY A 10 14.56 4.81 1.51
C GLY A 10 13.38 5.78 1.34
N THR A 11 12.40 5.47 0.48
CA THR A 11 11.19 6.31 0.36
C THR A 11 10.48 6.41 1.70
N TYR A 12 10.05 7.62 2.07
CA TYR A 12 9.46 7.94 3.38
C TYR A 12 10.33 7.55 4.59
N GLY A 13 11.65 7.40 4.41
CA GLY A 13 12.54 6.92 5.46
C GLY A 13 12.45 5.41 5.72
N VAL A 14 11.70 4.67 4.91
CA VAL A 14 11.55 3.21 5.01
C VAL A 14 12.65 2.53 4.21
N ALA A 15 13.50 1.74 4.88
CA ALA A 15 14.70 1.15 4.27
C ALA A 15 14.37 0.29 3.04
N VAL A 16 13.40 -0.62 3.15
CA VAL A 16 12.88 -1.43 2.05
C VAL A 16 11.35 -1.38 2.12
N PRO A 17 10.70 -0.52 1.33
CA PRO A 17 9.24 -0.36 1.37
C PRO A 17 8.47 -1.68 1.22
N ASP A 18 8.91 -2.58 0.34
CA ASP A 18 8.30 -3.90 0.15
C ASP A 18 8.27 -4.75 1.43
N ALA A 19 9.26 -4.56 2.32
CA ALA A 19 9.38 -5.27 3.59
C ALA A 19 8.63 -4.59 4.75
N ASP A 20 8.15 -3.36 4.56
CA ASP A 20 7.39 -2.59 5.55
C ASP A 20 6.14 -1.96 4.90
N PRO A 21 5.15 -2.80 4.58
CA PRO A 21 3.98 -2.37 3.83
C PRO A 21 3.06 -1.42 4.62
N TYR A 22 3.03 -1.53 5.96
CA TYR A 22 2.24 -0.64 6.80
C TYR A 22 2.74 0.80 6.72
N ASN A 23 4.03 1.03 7.03
CA ASN A 23 4.57 2.40 7.04
C ASN A 23 4.58 3.01 5.62
N THR A 24 4.86 2.19 4.60
CA THR A 24 4.82 2.65 3.21
C THR A 24 3.45 3.16 2.81
N LEU A 25 2.39 2.41 3.11
CA LEU A 25 1.03 2.83 2.76
C LEU A 25 0.51 3.94 3.66
N LEU A 26 0.86 3.97 4.94
CA LEU A 26 0.39 5.04 5.83
C LEU A 26 0.85 6.41 5.33
N GLN A 27 2.09 6.50 4.85
CA GLN A 27 2.64 7.74 4.31
C GLN A 27 2.01 8.09 2.96
N GLY A 28 1.94 7.12 2.02
CA GLY A 28 1.27 7.34 0.73
C GLY A 28 -0.22 7.70 0.86
N ALA A 29 -0.92 7.13 1.86
CA ALA A 29 -2.30 7.42 2.17
C ALA A 29 -2.48 8.83 2.72
N LYS A 30 -1.63 9.26 3.66
CA LYS A 30 -1.64 10.65 4.17
C LYS A 30 -1.40 11.67 3.07
N ASP A 31 -0.45 11.41 2.17
CA ASP A 31 -0.21 12.28 1.02
C ASP A 31 -1.43 12.36 0.09
N ALA A 32 -2.10 11.22 -0.15
CA ALA A 32 -3.30 11.16 -0.96
C ALA A 32 -4.46 11.94 -0.31
N VAL A 33 -4.68 11.75 1.00
CA VAL A 33 -5.72 12.47 1.77
C VAL A 33 -5.45 13.97 1.77
N LEU A 34 -4.23 14.39 2.13
CA LEU A 34 -3.86 15.80 2.16
C LEU A 34 -4.08 16.45 0.79
N ARG A 35 -3.68 15.78 -0.30
CA ARG A 35 -3.89 16.31 -1.65
C ARG A 35 -5.38 16.40 -1.99
N ASN A 36 -6.18 15.42 -1.58
CA ASN A 36 -7.61 15.35 -1.86
C ASN A 36 -8.41 16.42 -1.07
N GLU A 37 -8.03 16.69 0.17
CA GLU A 37 -8.63 17.73 1.02
C GLU A 37 -8.41 19.15 0.47
N ASN A 38 -7.39 19.34 -0.37
CA ASN A 38 -7.11 20.62 -1.03
C ASN A 38 -7.89 20.82 -2.36
N LEU A 39 -8.79 19.90 -2.73
CA LEU A 39 -9.66 20.05 -3.89
C LEU A 39 -10.96 20.76 -3.50
N GLU A 40 -11.52 21.57 -4.42
CA GLU A 40 -12.83 22.20 -4.23
C GLU A 40 -13.94 21.16 -4.00
N THR A 41 -13.83 20.01 -4.68
CA THR A 41 -14.70 18.85 -4.51
C THR A 41 -13.85 17.60 -4.29
N PRO A 42 -13.56 17.23 -3.02
CA PRO A 42 -12.78 16.03 -2.71
C PRO A 42 -13.44 14.76 -3.24
N ALA A 43 -12.63 13.83 -3.76
CA ALA A 43 -13.09 12.55 -4.26
C ALA A 43 -13.03 11.47 -3.17
N GLN A 44 -13.74 10.35 -3.38
CA GLN A 44 -13.53 9.16 -2.57
C GLN A 44 -12.23 8.47 -2.98
N ILE A 45 -11.38 8.15 -2.01
CA ILE A 45 -10.07 7.53 -2.28
C ILE A 45 -10.21 6.01 -2.19
N ARG A 46 -9.90 5.31 -3.29
CA ARG A 46 -9.91 3.84 -3.40
C ARG A 46 -8.66 3.34 -4.13
N PRO A 47 -7.51 3.16 -3.44
CA PRO A 47 -6.28 2.74 -4.08
C PRO A 47 -6.30 1.24 -4.38
N TRP A 48 -5.54 0.85 -5.41
CA TRP A 48 -5.08 -0.53 -5.57
C TRP A 48 -3.90 -0.80 -4.61
N ILE A 49 -3.94 -1.91 -3.88
CA ILE A 49 -2.89 -2.38 -2.95
C ILE A 49 -2.31 -3.74 -3.39
N GLN A 50 -1.11 -4.05 -2.93
CA GLN A 50 -0.33 -5.21 -3.37
C GLN A 50 -0.82 -6.52 -2.74
N SER A 51 -1.03 -7.56 -3.56
CA SER A 51 -1.38 -8.90 -3.09
C SER A 51 -0.50 -10.00 -3.73
N PHE A 52 0.77 -9.68 -3.99
CA PHE A 52 1.74 -10.58 -4.61
C PHE A 52 3.14 -10.40 -4.01
N THR A 53 3.98 -11.44 -4.14
CA THR A 53 5.39 -11.38 -3.75
C THR A 53 6.23 -10.85 -4.91
N ALA A 54 6.93 -9.74 -4.68
CA ALA A 54 7.79 -9.11 -5.68
C ALA A 54 9.23 -9.64 -5.59
N SER A 55 9.46 -10.87 -6.05
CA SER A 55 10.77 -11.56 -5.92
C SER A 55 11.94 -10.85 -6.63
N TRP A 56 11.66 -9.87 -7.48
CA TRP A 56 12.65 -9.02 -8.14
C TRP A 56 13.15 -7.86 -7.27
N VAL A 57 12.48 -7.55 -6.15
CA VAL A 57 12.88 -6.46 -5.25
C VAL A 57 14.00 -6.94 -4.32
N LYS A 58 15.10 -6.19 -4.24
CA LYS A 58 16.17 -6.51 -3.28
C LYS A 58 15.67 -6.28 -1.85
N GLY A 59 15.64 -7.34 -1.04
CA GLY A 59 15.11 -7.31 0.32
C GLY A 59 13.61 -7.61 0.42
N TYR A 60 13.01 -8.17 -0.64
CA TYR A 60 11.60 -8.56 -0.64
C TYR A 60 11.26 -9.50 0.50
N ILE A 61 10.00 -9.46 0.92
CA ILE A 61 9.40 -10.43 1.84
C ILE A 61 8.37 -11.29 1.11
N LYS A 62 8.08 -12.47 1.66
CA LYS A 62 6.91 -13.23 1.21
C LYS A 62 5.67 -12.45 1.58
N TYR A 63 4.81 -12.25 0.58
CA TYR A 63 3.56 -11.54 0.73
C TYR A 63 2.43 -12.54 0.92
N GLY A 64 1.68 -12.37 2.01
CA GLY A 64 0.49 -13.15 2.33
C GLY A 64 -0.54 -12.31 3.11
N PRO A 65 -1.49 -12.96 3.81
CA PRO A 65 -2.60 -12.29 4.48
C PRO A 65 -2.15 -11.18 5.44
N GLU A 66 -1.06 -11.37 6.18
CA GLU A 66 -0.58 -10.38 7.15
C GLU A 66 -0.06 -9.10 6.50
N GLN A 67 0.63 -9.20 5.37
CA GLN A 67 1.09 -8.02 4.63
C GLN A 67 -0.09 -7.28 3.98
N VAL A 68 -1.11 -7.99 3.49
CA VAL A 68 -2.35 -7.36 2.99
C VAL A 68 -3.11 -6.67 4.12
N LYS A 69 -3.27 -7.31 5.29
CA LYS A 69 -3.91 -6.70 6.46
C LYS A 69 -3.15 -5.47 6.96
N ALA A 70 -1.82 -5.50 6.95
CA ALA A 70 -0.98 -4.35 7.30
C ALA A 70 -1.26 -3.15 6.38
N GLN A 71 -1.39 -3.39 5.08
CA GLN A 71 -1.77 -2.36 4.11
C GLN A 71 -3.18 -1.79 4.39
N ILE A 72 -4.17 -2.66 4.60
CA ILE A 72 -5.55 -2.26 4.92
C ILE A 72 -5.59 -1.44 6.22
N LYS A 73 -4.86 -1.87 7.25
CA LYS A 73 -4.74 -1.14 8.51
C LYS A 73 -4.18 0.27 8.27
N ALA A 74 -3.13 0.40 7.45
CA ALA A 74 -2.52 1.69 7.14
C ALA A 74 -3.48 2.64 6.42
N LEU A 75 -4.31 2.12 5.50
CA LEU A 75 -5.37 2.91 4.86
C LEU A 75 -6.43 3.37 5.88
N ASN A 76 -6.91 2.46 6.72
CA ASN A 76 -7.90 2.77 7.76
C ASN A 76 -7.38 3.82 8.76
N ASP A 77 -6.13 3.68 9.21
CA ASP A 77 -5.48 4.64 10.12
C ASP A 77 -5.30 6.03 9.46
N ALA A 78 -5.34 6.11 8.13
CA ALA A 78 -5.33 7.35 7.37
C ALA A 78 -6.73 7.85 6.97
N GLY A 79 -7.80 7.18 7.42
CA GLY A 79 -9.19 7.55 7.10
C GLY A 79 -9.68 7.09 5.71
N ILE A 80 -8.98 6.14 5.08
CA ILE A 80 -9.40 5.53 3.80
C ILE A 80 -9.96 4.13 4.08
N GLU A 81 -11.25 3.94 3.80
CA GLU A 81 -11.95 2.67 4.09
C GLU A 81 -12.09 1.75 2.86
N GLU A 82 -11.76 2.23 1.66
CA GLU A 82 -11.93 1.48 0.42
C GLU A 82 -10.59 1.12 -0.22
N TYR A 83 -10.51 -0.04 -0.85
CA TYR A 83 -9.33 -0.50 -1.56
C TYR A 83 -9.68 -1.55 -2.61
N LEU A 84 -8.75 -1.81 -3.52
CA LEU A 84 -8.79 -2.91 -4.47
C LEU A 84 -7.51 -3.71 -4.36
N LEU A 85 -7.58 -5.05 -4.40
CA LEU A 85 -6.40 -5.91 -4.37
C LEU A 85 -5.87 -6.14 -5.78
N TRP A 86 -4.56 -6.06 -5.97
CA TRP A 86 -3.93 -6.37 -7.25
C TRP A 86 -2.93 -7.52 -7.14
N SER A 87 -3.04 -8.50 -8.03
CA SER A 87 -2.11 -9.62 -8.19
C SER A 87 -2.04 -10.04 -9.66
N ALA A 88 -0.85 -10.01 -10.25
CA ALA A 88 -0.65 -10.39 -11.66
C ALA A 88 -1.02 -11.86 -11.95
N SER A 89 -0.92 -12.74 -10.95
CA SER A 89 -1.32 -14.15 -11.06
C SER A 89 -2.82 -14.37 -10.85
N ASN A 90 -3.58 -13.33 -10.51
CA ASN A 90 -4.98 -13.40 -10.08
C ASN A 90 -5.23 -14.34 -8.89
N ASN A 91 -4.20 -14.63 -8.09
CA ASN A 91 -4.32 -15.33 -6.83
C ASN A 91 -4.30 -14.33 -5.67
N TYR A 92 -5.31 -14.43 -4.80
CA TYR A 92 -5.53 -13.54 -3.66
C TYR A 92 -5.61 -14.39 -2.39
N ASP A 93 -4.47 -14.54 -1.74
CA ASP A 93 -4.37 -15.26 -0.47
C ASP A 93 -4.58 -14.28 0.70
N ILE A 94 -5.85 -14.15 1.10
CA ILE A 94 -6.31 -13.18 2.11
C ILE A 94 -6.95 -13.83 3.34
N LYS A 95 -6.88 -15.17 3.45
CA LYS A 95 -7.47 -15.93 4.56
C LYS A 95 -6.45 -16.29 5.62
#